data_AF-A0A930SY53-F1
#
_entry.id   AF-A0A930SY53-F1
#
_cell.length_a   1.000
_cell.length_b   1.000
_cell.length_c   1.000
_cell.angle_alpha   90.00
_cell.angle_beta   90.00
_cell.angle_gamma   90.00
#
_symmetry.space_group_name_H-M   'P 1'
#
loop_
_entity.id
_entity.type
_entity.pdbx_description
1 polymer ?
#
loop_
_entity_poly.entity_id
_entity_poly.type
_entity_poly.pdbx_seq_one_letter_code
_entity_poly.pdbx_strand_id
1 'polypeptide(L)'
;MLESEMKQIKDYFDFCNTHLKENQEQKRQYYCERLEKVLQLTIQFFKKYDVPHDHCFNFVNAGKYVHIFLLIRDDENTEWKINAGNKANSFGEGLTTEELVNYCWNEQVEMKNLINNLFSYIKQLMSKKKERMSKDVDKYNSEVSCFNEAIKNLQELIEIDIPEDIKNK
;
A
#
# COMPACT_ATOMS: atom_id res chain seq x y z
N MET A 1 7.83 47.41 14.57
CA MET A 1 8.53 46.14 14.89
C MET A 1 7.98 45.02 14.01
N LEU A 2 6.70 44.66 14.15
CA LEU A 2 6.06 43.58 13.36
C LEU A 2 6.13 43.77 11.83
N GLU A 3 5.90 44.99 11.32
CA GLU A 3 5.93 45.26 9.87
C GLU A 3 7.32 45.09 9.25
N SER A 4 8.38 45.34 10.02
CA SER A 4 9.76 45.12 9.59
C SER A 4 10.08 43.62 9.51
N GLU A 5 9.56 42.84 10.45
CA GLU A 5 9.73 41.38 10.50
C GLU A 5 8.93 40.71 9.37
N MET A 6 7.70 41.16 9.11
CA MET A 6 6.89 40.68 7.99
C MET A 6 7.51 41.02 6.62
N LYS A 7 8.14 42.19 6.49
CA LYS A 7 8.88 42.56 5.28
C LYS A 7 10.11 41.68 5.08
N GLN A 8 10.89 41.42 6.14
CA GLN A 8 12.02 40.50 6.06
C GLN A 8 11.61 39.07 5.73
N ILE A 9 10.49 38.58 6.28
CA ILE A 9 9.93 37.26 5.94
C ILE A 9 9.54 37.22 4.45
N LYS A 10 8.91 38.28 3.94
CA LYS A 10 8.50 38.38 2.54
C LYS A 10 9.70 38.46 1.59
N ASP A 11 10.70 39.27 1.93
CA ASP A 11 11.94 39.39 1.17
C ASP A 11 12.73 38.05 1.18
N TYR A 12 12.72 37.31 2.28
CA TYR A 12 13.25 35.94 2.36
C TYR A 12 12.45 34.96 1.49
N PHE A 13 11.12 35.09 1.49
CA PHE A 13 10.24 34.24 0.68
C PHE A 13 10.45 34.47 -0.82
N ASP A 14 10.61 35.74 -1.21
CA ASP A 14 10.88 36.15 -2.60
C ASP A 14 12.31 35.78 -3.03
N PHE A 15 13.30 35.88 -2.13
CA PHE A 15 14.66 35.38 -2.35
C PHE A 15 14.67 33.85 -2.52
N CYS A 16 14.00 33.11 -1.64
CA CYS A 16 13.84 31.66 -1.77
C CYS A 16 13.13 31.28 -3.07
N ASN A 17 12.07 31.99 -3.47
CA ASN A 17 11.38 31.75 -4.74
C ASN A 17 12.25 32.04 -5.98
N THR A 18 13.15 33.01 -5.89
CA THR A 18 14.06 33.38 -6.98
C THR A 18 15.22 32.40 -7.09
N HIS A 19 15.85 32.02 -5.97
CA HIS A 19 16.95 31.04 -5.96
C HIS A 19 16.48 29.59 -6.21
N LEU A 20 15.24 29.25 -5.82
CA LEU A 20 14.64 27.97 -6.20
C LEU A 20 14.46 27.84 -7.72
N LYS A 21 14.40 28.93 -8.49
CA LYS A 21 14.36 28.84 -9.97
C LYS A 21 15.72 28.46 -10.58
N GLU A 22 16.84 28.61 -9.87
CA GLU A 22 18.18 28.59 -10.47
C GLU A 22 18.96 27.28 -10.28
N ASN A 23 18.53 26.35 -9.41
CA ASN A 23 19.22 25.06 -9.26
C ASN A 23 18.29 23.86 -9.54
N GLN A 24 17.96 23.68 -10.83
CA GLN A 24 17.16 22.55 -11.30
C GLN A 24 17.75 21.19 -10.92
N GLU A 25 19.08 21.09 -10.82
CA GLU A 25 19.75 19.83 -10.43
C GLU A 25 19.51 19.48 -8.97
N GLN A 26 19.60 20.45 -8.05
CA GLN A 26 19.26 20.21 -6.64
C GLN A 26 17.78 19.84 -6.46
N LYS A 27 16.88 20.45 -7.24
CA LYS A 27 15.45 20.10 -7.23
C LYS A 27 15.22 18.68 -7.75
N ARG A 28 15.90 18.31 -8.83
CA ARG A 28 15.86 16.95 -9.40
C ARG A 28 16.36 15.94 -8.38
N GLN A 29 17.54 16.19 -7.80
CA GLN A 29 18.13 15.31 -6.80
C GLN A 29 17.19 15.11 -5.60
N TYR A 30 16.66 16.20 -5.02
CA TYR A 30 15.71 16.11 -3.92
C TYR A 30 14.44 15.33 -4.29
N TYR A 31 13.91 15.57 -5.50
CA TYR A 31 12.75 14.83 -5.99
C TYR A 31 13.05 13.32 -6.09
N CYS A 32 14.15 12.97 -6.76
CA CYS A 32 14.51 11.60 -7.05
C CYS A 32 14.80 10.81 -5.77
N GLU A 33 15.63 11.33 -4.87
CA GLU A 33 15.97 10.68 -3.59
C GLU A 33 14.72 10.39 -2.75
N ARG A 34 13.77 11.34 -2.69
CA ARG A 34 12.55 11.19 -1.90
C ARG A 34 11.61 10.16 -2.51
N LEU A 35 11.41 10.23 -3.83
CA LEU A 35 10.52 9.29 -4.50
C LEU A 35 11.08 7.86 -4.46
N GLU A 36 12.38 7.70 -4.74
CA GLU A 36 13.06 6.41 -4.69
C GLU A 36 12.89 5.75 -3.31
N LYS A 37 13.14 6.49 -2.23
CA LYS A 37 12.98 5.98 -0.87
C LYS A 37 11.55 5.52 -0.58
N VAL A 38 10.54 6.25 -1.05
CA VAL A 38 9.13 5.86 -0.87
C VAL A 38 8.80 4.59 -1.66
N LEU A 39 9.29 4.47 -2.89
CA LEU A 39 9.08 3.29 -3.73
C LEU A 39 9.80 2.06 -3.14
N GLN A 40 11.02 2.20 -2.64
CA GLN A 40 11.74 1.12 -1.95
C GLN A 40 11.00 0.64 -0.69
N LEU A 41 10.52 1.56 0.15
CA LEU A 41 9.72 1.22 1.34
C LEU A 41 8.40 0.51 0.96
N THR A 42 7.82 0.88 -0.19
CA THR A 42 6.61 0.25 -0.73
C THR A 42 6.88 -1.19 -1.14
N ILE A 43 7.99 -1.45 -1.85
CA ILE A 43 8.42 -2.81 -2.20
C ILE A 43 8.61 -3.66 -0.94
N GLN A 44 9.33 -3.14 0.04
CA GLN A 44 9.57 -3.84 1.32
C GLN A 44 8.26 -4.15 2.06
N PHE A 45 7.30 -3.21 2.05
CA PHE A 45 5.98 -3.42 2.63
C PHE A 45 5.27 -4.61 1.98
N PHE A 46 5.18 -4.63 0.64
CA PHE A 46 4.47 -5.71 -0.05
C PHE A 46 5.18 -7.06 0.06
N LYS A 47 6.52 -7.09 -0.03
CA LYS A 47 7.29 -8.33 0.22
C LYS A 47 7.06 -8.91 1.61
N LYS A 48 6.85 -8.07 2.62
CA LYS A 48 6.70 -8.51 4.02
C LYS A 48 5.27 -8.90 4.37
N TYR A 49 4.28 -8.16 3.86
CA TYR A 49 2.89 -8.25 4.32
C TYR A 49 1.91 -8.72 3.25
N ASP A 50 2.39 -8.97 2.02
CA ASP A 50 1.58 -9.49 0.94
C ASP A 50 2.14 -10.76 0.33
N VAL A 51 1.26 -11.46 -0.37
CA VAL A 51 1.62 -12.64 -1.16
C VAL A 51 2.13 -12.13 -2.52
N PRO A 52 3.13 -12.77 -3.14
CA PRO A 52 3.61 -12.39 -4.46
C PRO A 52 2.46 -12.25 -5.47
N HIS A 53 2.24 -11.02 -5.91
CA HIS A 53 1.16 -10.62 -6.79
C HIS A 53 1.51 -9.30 -7.48
N ASP A 54 0.80 -9.00 -8.56
CA ASP A 54 0.95 -7.75 -9.29
C ASP A 54 0.09 -6.65 -8.65
N HIS A 55 0.71 -5.56 -8.24
CA HIS A 55 0.03 -4.40 -7.67
C HIS A 55 -0.11 -3.31 -8.72
N CYS A 56 -1.34 -2.98 -9.11
CA CYS A 56 -1.64 -1.88 -10.02
C CYS A 56 -2.23 -0.70 -9.26
N PHE A 57 -1.66 0.48 -9.45
CA PHE A 57 -2.24 1.74 -9.00
C PHE A 57 -2.17 2.78 -10.11
N ASN A 58 -3.10 3.72 -10.08
CA ASN A 58 -3.33 4.66 -11.16
C ASN A 58 -3.45 6.09 -10.67
N PHE A 59 -3.07 7.03 -11.51
CA PHE A 59 -3.23 8.45 -11.25
C PHE A 59 -3.39 9.22 -12.56
N VAL A 60 -3.85 10.46 -12.45
CA VAL A 60 -3.92 11.40 -13.58
C VAL A 60 -2.70 12.31 -13.52
N ASN A 61 -1.92 12.35 -14.60
CA ASN A 61 -0.81 13.27 -14.78
C ASN A 61 -1.06 14.18 -15.98
N ALA A 62 -1.14 15.49 -15.79
CA ALA A 62 -1.37 16.47 -16.87
C ALA A 62 -2.52 16.07 -17.83
N GLY A 63 -3.63 15.56 -17.28
CA GLY A 63 -4.81 15.11 -18.05
C GLY A 63 -4.69 13.72 -18.69
N LYS A 64 -3.56 13.03 -18.54
CA LYS A 64 -3.35 11.65 -19.02
C LYS A 64 -3.50 10.67 -17.86
N TYR A 65 -4.19 9.57 -18.12
CA TYR A 65 -4.27 8.46 -17.17
C TYR A 65 -2.98 7.63 -17.24
N VAL A 66 -2.37 7.39 -16.08
CA VAL A 66 -1.13 6.64 -15.92
C VAL A 66 -1.40 5.46 -14.99
N HIS A 67 -1.04 4.27 -15.44
CA HIS A 67 -1.05 3.05 -14.65
C HIS A 67 0.39 2.65 -14.32
N ILE A 68 0.67 2.41 -13.05
CA ILE A 68 1.93 1.83 -12.59
C ILE A 68 1.63 0.45 -12.01
N PHE A 69 2.39 -0.52 -12.46
CA PHE A 69 2.39 -1.88 -11.97
C PHE A 69 3.67 -2.12 -11.19
N LEU A 70 3.54 -2.70 -10.01
CA LEU A 70 4.62 -3.28 -9.24
C LEU A 70 4.46 -4.79 -9.30
N LEU A 71 5.40 -5.48 -9.94
CA LEU A 71 5.39 -6.93 -10.05
C LEU A 71 6.38 -7.49 -9.03
N ILE A 72 5.87 -8.27 -8.09
CA ILE A 72 6.68 -8.95 -7.07
C ILE A 72 6.62 -10.44 -7.38
N ARG A 73 7.78 -11.02 -7.68
CA ARG A 73 7.95 -12.44 -8.01
C ARG A 73 8.50 -13.20 -6.82
N ASP A 74 8.27 -14.52 -6.82
CA ASP A 74 8.71 -15.45 -5.75
C ASP A 74 10.24 -15.56 -5.64
N ASP A 75 10.96 -15.24 -6.71
CA ASP A 75 12.42 -15.29 -6.83
C ASP A 75 13.12 -14.00 -6.33
N GLU A 76 12.44 -13.21 -5.50
CA GLU A 76 12.84 -11.89 -5.01
C GLU A 76 12.92 -10.79 -6.07
N ASN A 77 12.73 -11.10 -7.36
CA ASN A 77 12.76 -10.08 -8.40
C ASN A 77 11.56 -9.15 -8.28
N THR A 78 11.83 -7.87 -8.37
CA THR A 78 10.82 -6.81 -8.32
C THR A 78 11.04 -5.87 -9.49
N GLU A 79 10.02 -5.72 -10.31
CA GLU A 79 10.05 -4.85 -11.48
C GLU A 79 8.85 -3.91 -11.46
N TRP A 80 9.05 -2.70 -11.98
CA TRP A 80 7.99 -1.75 -12.22
C TRP A 80 7.57 -1.80 -13.70
N LYS A 81 6.30 -1.57 -14.02
CA LYS A 81 5.85 -1.30 -15.38
C LYS A 81 4.96 -0.08 -15.39
N ILE A 82 5.01 0.69 -16.47
CA ILE A 82 4.20 1.90 -16.62
C ILE A 82 3.45 1.90 -17.95
N ASN A 83 2.17 2.27 -17.87
CA ASN A 83 1.32 2.48 -19.03
C ASN A 83 0.64 3.85 -18.90
N ALA A 84 1.16 4.82 -19.66
CA ALA A 84 0.55 6.13 -19.83
C ALA A 84 -0.19 6.16 -21.17
N GLY A 85 -1.45 6.62 -21.16
CA GLY A 85 -2.37 6.56 -22.31
C GLY A 85 -1.74 6.83 -23.68
N ASN A 86 -2.03 5.92 -24.63
CA ASN A 86 -1.59 5.80 -26.03
C ASN A 86 -0.36 4.94 -26.34
N LYS A 87 0.29 4.28 -25.37
CA LYS A 87 1.27 3.20 -25.66
C LYS A 87 0.78 1.86 -25.14
N ALA A 88 -0.19 1.26 -25.84
CA ALA A 88 -0.65 -0.11 -25.60
C ALA A 88 0.49 -1.16 -25.66
N ASN A 89 1.66 -0.79 -26.21
CA ASN A 89 2.78 -1.69 -26.50
C ASN A 89 4.05 -1.49 -25.63
N SER A 90 4.09 -0.60 -24.63
CA SER A 90 5.30 -0.41 -23.81
C SER A 90 5.34 -1.26 -22.54
N PHE A 91 4.69 -2.42 -22.52
CA PHE A 91 4.85 -3.43 -21.46
C PHE A 91 6.11 -4.31 -21.65
N GLY A 92 7.03 -3.93 -22.54
CA GLY A 92 8.10 -4.80 -23.01
C GLY A 92 9.17 -5.13 -21.97
N GLU A 93 9.55 -4.17 -21.12
CA GLU A 93 10.66 -4.34 -20.18
C GLU A 93 10.28 -3.82 -18.79
N GLY A 94 10.64 -4.60 -17.76
CA GLY A 94 10.53 -4.17 -16.38
C GLY A 94 11.50 -3.04 -16.10
N LEU A 95 11.02 -2.00 -15.42
CA LEU A 95 11.81 -0.88 -14.95
C LEU A 95 12.33 -1.16 -13.54
N THR A 96 13.57 -0.78 -13.31
CA THR A 96 14.11 -0.59 -11.96
C THR A 96 13.42 0.58 -11.26
N THR A 97 13.60 0.68 -9.93
CA THR A 97 13.07 1.81 -9.16
C THR A 97 13.67 3.14 -9.63
N GLU A 98 14.97 3.16 -9.94
CA GLU A 98 15.66 4.34 -10.44
C GLU A 98 15.10 4.81 -11.79
N GLU A 99 14.84 3.88 -12.72
CA GLU A 99 14.26 4.21 -14.03
C GLU A 99 12.84 4.77 -13.89
N LEU A 100 12.02 4.22 -12.99
CA LEU A 100 10.69 4.75 -12.71
C LEU A 100 10.77 6.17 -12.11
N VAL A 101 11.71 6.41 -11.20
CA VAL A 101 11.93 7.73 -10.58
C VAL A 101 12.34 8.76 -11.65
N ASN A 102 13.29 8.41 -12.51
CA ASN A 102 13.73 9.26 -13.61
C ASN A 102 12.59 9.54 -14.60
N TYR A 103 11.76 8.54 -14.92
CA TYR A 103 10.55 8.75 -15.71
C TYR A 103 9.62 9.78 -15.05
N CYS A 104 9.36 9.64 -13.75
CA CYS A 104 8.44 10.53 -13.04
C CYS A 104 8.94 11.97 -13.02
N TRP A 105 10.26 12.18 -12.88
CA TRP A 105 10.86 13.50 -13.03
C TRP A 105 10.69 14.06 -14.45
N ASN A 106 11.04 13.29 -15.48
CA ASN A 106 11.00 13.72 -16.88
C ASN A 106 9.58 14.08 -17.34
N GLU A 107 8.58 13.31 -16.91
CA GLU A 107 7.16 13.55 -17.21
C GLU A 107 6.50 14.53 -16.23
N GLN A 108 7.29 15.19 -15.39
CA GLN A 108 6.85 16.18 -14.40
C GLN A 108 5.70 15.67 -13.52
N VAL A 109 5.75 14.38 -13.15
CA VAL A 109 4.76 13.75 -12.28
C VAL A 109 4.74 14.45 -10.94
N GLU A 110 3.58 14.94 -10.53
CA GLU A 110 3.41 15.52 -9.20
C GLU A 110 3.58 14.44 -8.13
N MET A 111 4.74 14.43 -7.46
CA MET A 111 5.11 13.43 -6.46
C MET A 111 4.02 13.23 -5.39
N LYS A 112 3.42 14.34 -4.92
CA LYS A 112 2.36 14.30 -3.92
C LYS A 112 1.16 13.47 -4.38
N ASN A 113 0.74 13.62 -5.64
CA ASN A 113 -0.38 12.87 -6.18
C ASN A 113 -0.05 11.39 -6.35
N LEU A 114 1.16 11.09 -6.82
CA LEU A 114 1.65 9.71 -6.94
C LEU A 114 1.64 9.00 -5.59
N ILE A 115 2.25 9.61 -4.56
CA ILE A 115 2.32 9.05 -3.20
C ILE A 115 0.93 8.89 -2.59
N ASN A 116 0.04 9.88 -2.76
CA ASN A 116 -1.33 9.80 -2.23
C ASN A 116 -2.12 8.64 -2.85
N ASN A 117 -2.00 8.43 -4.16
CA ASN A 117 -2.67 7.32 -4.83
C ASN A 117 -2.11 5.97 -4.38
N LEU A 118 -0.79 5.88 -4.21
CA LEU A 118 -0.14 4.69 -3.67
C LEU A 118 -0.61 4.35 -2.25
N PHE A 119 -0.66 5.33 -1.36
CA PHE A 119 -1.18 5.14 0.00
C PHE A 119 -2.66 4.82 0.03
N SER A 120 -3.46 5.41 -0.87
CA SER A 120 -4.88 5.05 -1.03
C SER A 120 -5.02 3.57 -1.40
N TYR A 121 -4.23 3.09 -2.36
CA TYR A 121 -4.20 1.69 -2.75
C TYR A 121 -3.83 0.76 -1.59
N ILE A 122 -2.74 1.06 -0.87
CA ILE A 122 -2.31 0.28 0.30
C ILE A 122 -3.42 0.23 1.36
N LYS A 123 -4.08 1.37 1.66
CA LYS A 123 -5.20 1.41 2.62
C LYS A 123 -6.37 0.54 2.19
N GLN A 124 -6.75 0.56 0.92
CA GLN A 124 -7.82 -0.30 0.40
C GLN A 124 -7.47 -1.77 0.52
N LEU A 125 -6.22 -2.13 0.21
CA LEU A 125 -5.71 -3.50 0.33
C LEU A 125 -5.76 -3.97 1.78
N MET A 126 -5.28 -3.15 2.72
CA MET A 126 -5.34 -3.45 4.15
C MET A 126 -6.77 -3.59 4.67
N SER A 127 -7.69 -2.73 4.21
CA SER A 127 -9.11 -2.82 4.57
C SER A 127 -9.72 -4.14 4.11
N LYS A 128 -9.45 -4.57 2.87
CA LYS A 128 -9.94 -5.84 2.33
C LYS A 128 -9.36 -7.04 3.09
N LYS A 129 -8.07 -7.00 3.44
CA LYS A 129 -7.44 -8.04 4.27
C LYS A 129 -8.07 -8.13 5.65
N LYS A 130 -8.28 -6.99 6.31
CA LYS A 130 -8.96 -6.93 7.62
C LYS A 130 -10.37 -7.53 7.56
N GLU A 131 -11.13 -7.22 6.51
CA GLU A 131 -12.47 -7.77 6.32
C GLU A 131 -12.46 -9.29 6.15
N ARG A 132 -11.52 -9.83 5.34
CA ARG A 132 -11.36 -11.29 5.18
C ARG A 132 -11.01 -11.97 6.50
N MET A 133 -10.04 -11.43 7.23
CA MET A 133 -9.66 -11.97 8.54
C MET A 133 -10.81 -11.96 9.53
N SER A 134 -11.64 -10.92 9.53
CA SER A 134 -12.84 -10.87 10.38
C SER A 134 -13.81 -12.01 10.04
N LYS A 135 -14.07 -12.24 8.75
CA LYS A 135 -14.95 -13.32 8.30
C LYS A 135 -14.40 -14.70 8.67
N ASP A 136 -13.08 -14.89 8.61
CA ASP A 136 -12.45 -16.14 9.02
C ASP A 136 -12.59 -16.37 10.53
N VAL A 137 -12.40 -15.33 11.34
CA VAL A 137 -12.63 -15.39 12.80
C VAL A 137 -14.08 -15.74 13.10
N ASP A 138 -15.04 -15.08 12.44
CA ASP A 138 -16.46 -15.36 12.62
C ASP A 138 -16.80 -16.81 12.23
N LYS A 139 -16.21 -17.32 11.15
CA LYS A 139 -16.34 -18.72 10.73
C LYS A 139 -15.80 -19.68 11.79
N TYR A 140 -14.58 -19.47 12.29
CA TYR A 140 -14.00 -20.33 13.32
C TYR A 140 -14.81 -20.31 14.61
N ASN A 141 -15.33 -19.14 15.02
CA ASN A 141 -16.21 -19.03 16.19
C ASN A 141 -17.50 -19.85 16.00
N SER A 142 -18.09 -19.83 14.79
CA SER A 142 -19.24 -20.66 14.47
C SER A 142 -18.92 -22.15 14.55
N GLU A 143 -17.78 -22.60 14.02
CA GLU A 143 -17.35 -24.00 14.09
C GLU A 143 -17.14 -24.45 15.54
N VAL A 144 -16.49 -23.63 16.37
CA VAL A 144 -16.32 -23.89 17.81
C VAL A 144 -17.67 -24.00 18.51
N SER A 145 -18.64 -23.13 18.18
CA SER A 145 -19.99 -23.22 18.75
C SER A 145 -20.66 -24.56 18.41
N CYS A 146 -20.56 -25.02 17.16
CA CYS A 146 -21.09 -26.31 16.76
C CYS A 146 -20.42 -27.47 17.51
N PHE A 147 -19.09 -27.42 17.71
CA PHE A 147 -18.39 -28.45 18.47
C PHE A 147 -18.79 -28.46 19.95
N ASN A 148 -18.97 -27.28 20.56
CA ASN A 148 -19.44 -27.19 21.95
C ASN A 148 -20.85 -27.77 22.12
N GLU A 149 -21.74 -27.52 21.16
CA GLU A 149 -23.07 -28.11 21.15
C GLU A 149 -23.03 -29.64 21.00
N ALA A 150 -22.19 -30.15 20.08
CA ALA A 150 -21.99 -31.59 19.92
C ALA A 150 -21.45 -32.26 21.20
N ILE A 151 -20.47 -31.62 21.87
CA ILE A 151 -19.93 -32.10 23.16
C ILE A 151 -21.03 -32.15 24.22
N LYS A 152 -21.84 -31.09 24.33
CA LYS A 152 -22.95 -31.04 25.28
C LYS A 152 -23.96 -32.16 25.03
N ASN A 153 -24.37 -32.37 23.78
CA ASN A 153 -25.31 -33.43 23.42
C ASN A 153 -24.76 -34.83 23.75
N LEU A 154 -23.45 -35.06 23.53
CA LEU A 154 -22.79 -36.31 23.91
C LEU A 154 -22.74 -36.50 25.44
N GLN A 155 -22.50 -35.43 26.19
CA GLN A 155 -22.55 -35.47 27.66
C GLN A 155 -23.94 -35.81 28.18
N GLU A 156 -25.00 -35.20 27.63
CA GLU A 156 -26.40 -35.50 27.98
C GLU A 156 -26.75 -36.97 27.70
N LEU A 157 -26.31 -37.54 26.57
CA LEU A 157 -26.52 -38.96 26.26
C LEU A 157 -25.83 -39.89 27.26
N ILE A 158 -24.58 -39.59 27.63
CA ILE A 158 -23.86 -40.37 28.65
C ILE A 158 -24.60 -40.31 29.98
N GLU A 159 -25.13 -39.15 30.37
CA GLU A 159 -25.87 -38.99 31.63
C GLU A 159 -27.21 -39.75 31.64
N ILE A 160 -27.86 -39.90 30.48
CA ILE A 160 -29.12 -40.65 30.32
C ILE A 160 -28.87 -42.17 30.36
N ASP A 161 -27.74 -42.64 29.81
CA ASP A 161 -27.40 -44.07 29.73
C ASP A 161 -26.77 -44.65 31.02
N ILE A 162 -26.51 -43.84 32.05
CA ILE A 162 -26.06 -44.35 33.37
C ILE A 162 -27.29 -44.81 34.18
N PRO A 163 -27.41 -46.12 34.50
CA PRO A 163 -28.51 -46.64 35.33
C PRO A 163 -28.51 -45.97 36.71
N GLU A 164 -29.70 -45.64 37.25
CA GLU A 164 -29.85 -44.99 38.57
C GLU A 164 -29.13 -45.74 39.71
N ASP A 165 -28.97 -47.05 39.57
CA ASP A 165 -28.28 -47.94 40.52
C ASP A 165 -26.78 -47.62 40.68
N ILE A 166 -26.17 -46.88 39.75
CA ILE A 166 -24.76 -46.44 39.80
C ILE A 166 -24.64 -45.00 40.33
N LYS A 167 -25.66 -44.14 40.13
CA LYS A 167 -25.60 -42.71 40.52
C LYS A 167 -25.65 -42.47 42.04
N ASN A 168 -26.09 -43.45 42.83
CA ASN A 168 -26.29 -43.33 44.28
C ASN A 168 -25.32 -44.17 45.15
N LYS A 169 -24.14 -44.53 44.63
CA LYS A 169 -23.01 -45.04 45.44
C LYS A 169 -21.92 -43.99 45.53
#